data_AF-A0A8S2ZH19-F1
#
_entry.id   AF-A0A8S2ZH19-F1
#
_cell.length_a   1.000
_cell.length_b   1.000
_cell.length_c   1.000
_cell.angle_alpha   90.00
_cell.angle_beta   90.00
_cell.angle_gamma   90.00
#
_symmetry.space_group_name_H-M   'P 1'
#
loop_
_entity.id
_entity.type
_entity.pdbx_description
1 polymer ?
#
loop_
_entity_poly.entity_id
_entity_poly.type
_entity_poly.pdbx_seq_one_letter_code
_entity_poly.pdbx_strand_id
1 'polypeptide(L)'
;KHECNLQFVEHKQAVESIRRACDGSDKITLTVGHPSNINGYSIPMNGQGHHEPQMNEDKDYESERRVVLHRGPYGFGYDIVGGRGTDEGIFISYIHAGGPADKSASLQR
;
A
#
# COMPACT_ATOMS: atom_id res chain seq x y z
N LYS A 1 12.85 14.01 6.51
CA LYS A 1 11.90 13.27 5.63
C LYS A 1 10.53 13.38 6.27
N HIS A 2 9.51 13.84 5.55
CA HIS A 2 8.15 13.93 6.08
C HIS A 2 7.52 12.54 5.95
N GLU A 3 7.20 11.90 7.06
CA GLU A 3 6.53 10.61 7.10
C GLU A 3 5.08 10.86 7.53
N CYS A 4 4.14 10.45 6.69
CA CYS A 4 2.70 10.58 6.96
C CYS A 4 2.13 9.18 7.10
N ASN A 5 1.58 8.87 8.27
CA ASN A 5 0.82 7.64 8.45
C ASN A 5 -0.60 7.85 7.90
N LEU A 6 -0.99 7.04 6.93
CA LEU A 6 -2.29 7.13 6.22
C LEU A 6 -3.28 6.05 6.67
N GLN A 7 -2.99 5.30 7.73
CA GLN A 7 -3.83 4.17 8.17
C GLN A 7 -5.15 4.62 8.80
N PHE A 8 -5.17 5.76 9.49
CA PHE A 8 -6.34 6.26 10.24
C PHE A 8 -6.72 7.68 9.84
N VAL A 9 -6.67 7.99 8.53
CA VAL A 9 -6.98 9.33 8.02
C VAL A 9 -8.13 9.26 7.02
N GLU A 10 -8.92 10.33 6.97
CA GLU A 10 -9.94 10.47 5.95
C GLU A 10 -9.33 10.57 4.55
N HIS A 11 -10.09 10.16 3.54
CA HIS A 11 -9.65 10.18 2.15
C HIS A 11 -9.04 11.54 1.73
N LYS A 12 -9.72 12.63 2.09
CA LYS A 12 -9.25 13.99 1.79
C LYS A 12 -7.90 14.28 2.44
N GLN A 13 -7.74 13.93 3.72
CA GLN A 13 -6.50 14.11 4.46
C GLN A 13 -5.37 13.26 3.86
N ALA A 14 -5.65 12.06 3.37
CA ALA A 14 -4.68 11.22 2.69
C ALA A 14 -4.16 11.88 1.40
N VAL A 15 -5.07 12.37 0.56
CA VAL A 15 -4.72 13.07 -0.68
C VAL A 15 -3.90 14.32 -0.39
N GLU A 16 -4.29 15.12 0.61
CA GLU A 16 -3.55 16.31 1.02
C GLU A 16 -2.16 15.96 1.56
N SER A 17 -2.05 14.92 2.38
CA SER A 17 -0.77 14.44 2.91
C SER A 17 0.17 13.98 1.80
N ILE A 18 -0.32 13.20 0.83
CA ILE A 18 0.47 12.76 -0.33
C ILE A 18 0.91 13.98 -1.15
N ARG A 19 0.01 14.92 -1.44
CA ARG A 19 0.35 16.14 -2.19
C ARG A 19 1.40 16.98 -1.48
N ARG A 20 1.26 17.18 -0.17
CA ARG A 20 2.21 17.96 0.66
C ARG A 20 3.56 17.26 0.78
N ALA A 21 3.60 15.93 0.85
CA ALA A 21 4.84 15.17 0.81
C ALA A 21 5.61 15.36 -0.51
N CYS A 22 4.91 15.77 -1.59
CA CYS A 22 5.49 16.09 -2.89
C CYS A 22 5.74 17.60 -3.09
N ASP A 23 5.43 18.45 -2.12
CA ASP A 23 5.60 19.90 -2.24
C ASP A 23 7.10 20.21 -2.24
N GLY A 24 7.67 20.36 -3.44
CA GLY A 24 9.12 20.52 -3.65
C GLY A 24 9.90 19.25 -3.98
N SER A 25 9.26 18.09 -4.16
CA SER A 25 9.94 16.86 -4.63
C SER A 25 9.11 16.09 -5.65
N ASP A 26 9.76 15.62 -6.72
CA ASP A 26 9.17 14.68 -7.68
C ASP A 26 9.14 13.25 -7.14
N LYS A 27 9.57 12.97 -5.91
CA LYS A 27 9.72 11.60 -5.41
C LYS A 27 8.98 11.38 -4.09
N ILE A 28 8.20 10.30 -4.04
CA ILE A 28 7.60 9.80 -2.80
C ILE A 28 8.13 8.41 -2.46
N THR A 29 8.14 8.11 -1.17
CA THR A 29 8.26 6.75 -0.67
C THR A 29 6.93 6.37 -0.04
N LEU A 30 6.33 5.30 -0.54
CA LEU A 30 5.18 4.64 0.06
C LEU A 30 5.66 3.43 0.86
N THR A 31 5.15 3.28 2.06
CA THR A 31 5.30 2.05 2.84
C THR A 31 3.93 1.39 2.85
N VAL A 32 3.80 0.25 2.17
CA VAL A 32 2.51 -0.43 1.96
C VAL A 32 2.50 -1.71 2.80
N GLY A 33 1.60 -1.79 3.77
CA GLY A 33 1.35 -3.01 4.54
C GLY A 33 0.37 -3.95 3.82
N HIS A 34 0.44 -5.25 4.15
CA HIS A 34 -0.53 -6.23 3.64
C HIS A 34 -1.88 -6.09 4.38
N PRO A 35 -3.03 -6.20 3.69
CA PRO A 35 -4.35 -6.10 4.33
C PRO A 35 -4.60 -7.17 5.40
N SER A 36 -3.85 -8.29 5.44
CA SER A 36 -3.91 -9.24 6.57
C SER A 36 -3.40 -8.65 7.90
N ASN A 37 -2.62 -7.56 7.86
CA ASN A 37 -1.98 -6.99 9.03
C ASN A 37 -2.79 -5.84 9.65
N ILE A 38 -4.03 -5.62 9.20
CA ILE A 38 -4.85 -4.50 9.67
C ILE A 38 -5.30 -4.60 11.13
N ASN A 39 -5.06 -5.71 11.85
CA ASN A 39 -5.45 -5.82 13.26
C ASN A 39 -4.80 -6.98 14.06
N GLY A 40 -3.68 -7.57 13.63
CA GLY A 40 -3.15 -8.78 14.30
C GLY A 40 -4.10 -9.99 14.24
N TYR A 41 -5.17 -9.93 13.43
CA TYR A 41 -5.97 -11.09 13.08
C TYR A 41 -5.26 -11.84 11.97
N SER A 42 -4.35 -12.74 12.35
CA SER A 42 -4.23 -13.98 11.59
C SER A 42 -5.63 -14.56 11.53
N ILE A 43 -6.25 -14.64 10.34
CA ILE A 43 -7.52 -15.35 10.19
C ILE A 43 -7.17 -16.81 10.52
N PRO A 44 -7.62 -17.37 11.67
CA PRO A 44 -7.43 -18.79 11.87
C PRO A 44 -8.40 -19.46 10.90
N MET A 45 -7.88 -20.03 9.82
CA MET A 45 -8.63 -21.01 9.05
C MET A 45 -8.97 -22.15 10.00
N ASN A 46 -10.19 -22.13 10.52
CA ASN A 46 -10.75 -23.19 11.34
C ASN A 46 -11.12 -24.37 10.42
N GLY A 47 -10.62 -25.56 10.74
CA GLY A 47 -11.18 -26.81 10.22
C GLY A 47 -10.17 -27.79 9.62
N GLN A 48 -9.62 -28.64 10.48
CA GLN A 48 -9.27 -30.05 10.23
C GLN A 48 -8.46 -30.40 8.96
N GLY A 49 -7.20 -30.76 9.18
CA GLY A 49 -6.67 -32.02 8.64
C GLY A 49 -5.65 -31.91 7.50
N HIS A 50 -4.40 -32.27 7.86
CA HIS A 50 -3.40 -32.93 7.03
C HIS A 50 -2.63 -32.10 5.99
N HIS A 51 -1.36 -32.47 5.86
CA HIS A 51 -0.35 -32.13 4.83
C HIS A 51 0.30 -30.73 4.84
N GLU A 52 1.37 -30.60 5.60
CA GLU A 52 2.59 -30.02 5.00
C GLU A 52 3.04 -30.92 3.84
N PRO A 53 3.45 -30.34 2.71
CA PRO A 53 4.88 -30.27 2.49
C PRO A 53 5.32 -28.89 2.00
N GLN A 54 6.29 -28.32 2.72
CA GLN A 54 7.45 -27.61 2.20
C GLN A 54 7.39 -27.14 0.74
N MET A 55 7.03 -25.87 0.54
CA MET A 55 7.63 -25.06 -0.53
C MET A 55 8.19 -23.80 0.10
N ASN A 56 9.52 -23.74 0.11
CA ASN A 56 10.27 -22.50 0.21
C ASN A 56 9.86 -21.63 -0.98
N GLU A 57 8.96 -20.69 -0.75
CA GLU A 57 8.98 -19.43 -1.47
C GLU A 57 9.14 -18.37 -0.40
N ASP A 58 10.21 -17.61 -0.54
CA ASP A 58 10.57 -16.40 0.20
C ASP A 58 9.38 -15.45 0.19
N LYS A 59 8.43 -15.67 1.10
CA LYS A 59 7.19 -14.92 1.19
C LYS A 59 7.46 -13.68 2.03
N ASP A 60 8.16 -12.71 1.43
CA ASP A 60 8.15 -11.28 1.82
C ASP A 60 6.75 -10.64 1.73
N TYR A 61 5.68 -11.41 1.96
CA TYR A 61 4.30 -10.93 1.99
C TYR A 61 3.89 -10.44 3.39
N GLU A 62 4.76 -10.60 4.40
CA GLU A 62 4.49 -10.20 5.78
C GLU A 62 5.17 -8.88 6.19
N SER A 63 6.14 -8.38 5.42
CA SER A 63 6.87 -7.15 5.74
C SER A 63 6.35 -5.97 4.94
N GLU A 64 6.16 -4.82 5.60
CA GLU A 64 5.79 -3.57 4.95
C GLU A 64 6.69 -3.29 3.73
N ARG A 65 6.09 -3.18 2.54
CA ARG A 65 6.85 -3.00 1.31
C ARG A 65 7.09 -1.53 1.05
N ARG A 66 8.36 -1.14 1.02
CA ARG A 66 8.77 0.23 0.69
C ARG A 66 8.88 0.40 -0.82
N VAL A 67 8.00 1.22 -1.40
CA VAL A 67 7.95 1.53 -2.82
C VAL A 67 8.35 2.99 -3.06
N VAL A 68 9.31 3.22 -3.94
CA VAL A 68 9.71 4.58 -4.32
C VAL A 68 9.11 4.89 -5.68
N LEU A 69 8.34 5.98 -5.76
CA LEU A 69 7.67 6.43 -6.97
C LEU A 69 8.12 7.85 -7.32
N HIS A 70 8.30 8.09 -8.62
CA HIS A 70 8.53 9.42 -9.17
C HIS A 70 7.23 9.97 -9.77
N ARG A 71 7.00 11.27 -9.60
CA ARG A 71 5.81 11.98 -10.05
C ARG A 71 5.90 12.15 -11.57
N GLY A 72 5.00 11.50 -12.29
CA GLY A 72 4.79 11.72 -13.71
C GLY A 72 3.89 12.93 -13.98
N PRO A 73 3.62 13.23 -15.25
CA PRO A 73 2.79 14.36 -15.67
C PRO A 73 1.35 14.29 -15.12
N TYR A 74 0.83 13.08 -14.88
CA TYR A 74 -0.51 12.83 -14.33
C TYR A 74 -0.49 12.38 -12.87
N GLY A 75 0.63 12.53 -12.15
CA GLY A 75 0.82 12.03 -10.79
C GLY A 75 1.61 10.72 -10.75
N PHE A 76 1.34 9.87 -9.76
CA PHE A 76 2.12 8.66 -9.51
C PHE A 76 1.60 7.40 -10.21
N GLY A 77 0.44 7.48 -10.86
CA GLY A 77 -0.12 6.36 -11.63
C GLY A 77 -0.76 5.27 -10.77
N TYR A 78 -1.26 5.61 -9.58
CA TYR A 78 -2.09 4.74 -8.76
C TYR A 78 -3.32 5.49 -8.26
N ASP A 79 -4.39 4.76 -7.99
CA ASP A 79 -5.60 5.26 -7.35
C ASP A 79 -5.67 4.81 -5.90
N ILE A 80 -6.08 5.73 -5.02
CA ILE A 80 -6.39 5.39 -3.63
C ILE A 80 -7.89 5.35 -3.40
N VAL A 81 -8.33 4.39 -2.60
CA VAL A 81 -9.69 4.26 -2.09
C VAL A 81 -9.64 4.10 -0.58
N GLY A 82 -10.81 4.10 0.05
CA GLY A 82 -10.90 4.04 1.51
C GLY A 82 -10.93 5.42 2.16
N GLY A 83 -10.78 5.47 3.48
CA GLY A 83 -10.87 6.70 4.26
C GLY A 83 -12.28 7.29 4.33
N ARG A 84 -13.32 6.45 4.21
CA ARG A 84 -14.73 6.84 4.34
C ARG A 84 -15.21 6.92 5.79
N GLY A 85 -14.38 6.49 6.76
CA GLY A 85 -14.61 6.59 8.20
C GLY A 85 -13.35 6.24 9.02
N THR A 86 -13.36 6.49 10.34
CA THR A 86 -12.21 6.28 11.24
C THR A 86 -11.71 4.83 11.37
N ASP A 87 -12.47 3.86 10.85
CA ASP A 87 -12.13 2.42 10.86
C ASP A 87 -11.73 1.90 9.46
N GLU A 88 -11.77 2.74 8.43
CA GLU A 88 -11.43 2.37 7.06
C GLU A 88 -10.09 3.00 6.65
N GLY A 89 -9.07 2.17 6.49
CA GLY A 89 -7.76 2.60 6.03
C GLY A 89 -7.74 3.12 4.59
N ILE A 90 -6.57 3.61 4.16
CA ILE A 90 -6.32 4.03 2.78
C ILE A 90 -5.66 2.87 2.02
N PHE A 91 -6.24 2.50 0.89
CA PHE A 91 -5.78 1.37 0.07
C PHE A 91 -5.52 1.82 -1.35
N ILE A 92 -4.63 1.11 -2.04
CA ILE A 92 -4.39 1.32 -3.47
C ILE A 92 -5.32 0.39 -4.25
N SER A 93 -6.23 0.94 -5.05
CA SER A 93 -7.23 0.15 -5.77
C SER A 93 -6.83 -0.17 -7.20
N TYR A 94 -6.06 0.72 -7.84
CA TYR A 94 -5.73 0.58 -9.24
C TYR A 94 -4.34 1.13 -9.50
N ILE A 95 -3.65 0.50 -10.46
CA ILE A 95 -2.36 0.96 -10.96
C ILE A 95 -2.56 1.24 -12.45
N HIS A 96 -2.32 2.48 -12.84
CA HIS A 96 -2.40 2.88 -14.23
C HIS A 96 -1.24 2.29 -15.03
N ALA A 97 -1.58 1.43 -16.00
CA ALA A 97 -0.62 0.86 -16.94
C ALA A 97 0.20 1.95 -17.65
N GLY A 98 1.52 1.76 -17.72
CA GLY A 98 2.45 2.75 -18.27
C GLY A 98 2.73 3.96 -17.36
N GLY A 99 2.09 4.03 -16.19
CA GLY A 99 2.31 5.06 -15.16
C GLY A 99 3.56 4.78 -14.31
N PRO A 100 3.96 5.73 -13.45
CA PRO A 100 5.13 5.55 -12.59
C PRO A 100 5.03 4.38 -11.61
N ALA A 101 3.84 4.13 -11.06
CA ALA A 101 3.56 3.00 -10.17
C ALA A 101 3.72 1.64 -10.87
N ASP A 102 3.20 1.52 -12.10
CA ASP A 102 3.37 0.33 -12.94
C ASP A 102 4.86 0.06 -13.23
N LYS A 103 5.60 1.10 -13.63
CA LYS A 103 7.05 1.00 -13.91
C LYS A 103 7.91 0.70 -12.68
N SER A 104 7.42 0.99 -11.48
CA SER A 104 8.15 0.69 -10.25
C SER A 104 8.21 -0.82 -9.98
N ALA A 105 7.31 -1.63 -10.56
CA ALA A 105 7.18 -3.08 -10.39
C ALA A 105 7.08 -3.58 -8.93
N SER A 106 7.10 -2.65 -7.97
CA SER A 106 7.16 -2.90 -6.53
C SER A 106 5.80 -2.70 -5.88
N LEU A 107 4.90 -1.99 -6.57
CA LEU A 107 3.49 -1.87 -6.23
C LEU A 107 2.79 -3.02 -6.98
N GLN A 108 2.55 -4.14 -6.30
CA GLN A 108 1.85 -5.29 -6.89
C GLN A 108 0.35 -5.20 -6.63
N ARG A 109 -0.43 -5.79 -7.55
CA ARG A 109 -1.90 -5.82 -7.54
C ARG A 109 -2.43 -6.86 -6.58
#